data_AF-A0A6J6C9E9-F1
#
_entry.id   AF-A0A6J6C9E9-F1
#
_cell.length_a   1.000
_cell.length_b   1.000
_cell.length_c   1.000
_cell.angle_alpha   90.00
_cell.angle_beta   90.00
_cell.angle_gamma   90.00
#
_symmetry.space_group_name_H-M   'P 1'
#
loop_
_entity.id
_entity.type
_entity.pdbx_description
1 polymer ?
#
loop_
_entity_poly.entity_id
_entity_poly.type
_entity_poly.pdbx_seq_one_letter_code
_entity_poly.pdbx_strand_id
1 'polypeptide(L)'
;MQLAWMIPSILFGLYLGTTTGTWFLLAMSLITALVMVGFRRFNESRTPDLSEEVTFSGGEIWIGDYQLPNYEIFWKKEWHALVFAAHNSKKHQPVFDLELNLETDLGHCLIIGPTGSGKSELIKLLLQQVVSKDPNCELILIDFKGGATLSQFAQLPQAKLLVTDIDGHSPDDLWQQVKAELGRRELRLAACRVARIEDILELGQQLPRRYIFIDELAATLAESPMAQAALTAVAARGRTLGVHLVLATQSAQAVPRALITNLRARVALADADPIELAQLNIKRIAEPQLIPTGWARGIFQKSSEVPRQFIFPLGAKF
;
A
#
# COMPACT_ATOMS: atom_id res chain seq x y z
N MET A 1 -26.61 -13.68 -30.37
CA MET A 1 -28.07 -13.50 -30.48
C MET A 1 -28.52 -12.55 -31.60
N GLN A 2 -27.71 -11.63 -32.12
CA GLN A 2 -28.15 -10.64 -33.13
C GLN A 2 -28.29 -11.15 -34.59
N LEU A 3 -27.57 -12.21 -35.00
CA LEU A 3 -27.70 -12.79 -36.36
C LEU A 3 -29.09 -13.40 -36.64
N ALA A 4 -29.83 -13.78 -35.59
CA ALA A 4 -31.17 -14.34 -35.73
C ALA A 4 -32.17 -13.34 -36.32
N TRP A 5 -31.93 -12.03 -36.16
CA TRP A 5 -32.78 -10.97 -36.71
C TRP A 5 -32.68 -10.83 -38.24
N MET A 6 -31.66 -11.40 -38.88
CA MET A 6 -31.50 -11.34 -40.34
C MET A 6 -32.16 -12.50 -41.08
N ILE A 7 -32.53 -13.57 -40.36
CA ILE A 7 -33.13 -14.78 -40.92
C ILE A 7 -34.45 -14.46 -41.66
N PRO A 8 -35.38 -13.65 -41.11
CA PRO A 8 -36.62 -13.31 -41.82
C PRO A 8 -36.37 -12.55 -43.13
N SER A 9 -35.41 -11.62 -43.16
CA SER A 9 -35.10 -10.82 -44.35
C SER A 9 -34.46 -11.64 -45.46
N ILE A 10 -33.58 -12.59 -45.11
CA ILE A 10 -32.95 -13.51 -46.08
C ILE A 10 -34.01 -14.48 -46.65
N LEU A 11 -34.88 -15.02 -45.80
CA LEU A 11 -35.97 -15.91 -46.23
C LEU A 11 -36.98 -15.18 -47.12
N PHE A 12 -37.33 -13.93 -46.78
CA PHE A 12 -38.25 -13.12 -47.57
C PHE A 12 -37.65 -12.73 -48.94
N GLY A 13 -36.36 -12.38 -48.97
CA GLY A 13 -35.63 -12.14 -50.22
C GLY A 13 -35.57 -13.39 -51.12
N LEU A 14 -35.40 -14.57 -50.52
CA LEU A 14 -35.40 -15.85 -51.25
C LEU A 14 -36.78 -16.16 -51.85
N TYR A 15 -37.85 -15.92 -51.09
CA TYR A 15 -39.23 -16.11 -51.53
C TYR A 15 -39.60 -15.18 -52.70
N LEU A 16 -39.26 -13.89 -52.61
CA LEU A 16 -39.53 -12.95 -53.71
C LEU A 16 -38.69 -13.26 -54.95
N GLY A 17 -37.44 -13.68 -54.77
CA GLY A 17 -36.58 -14.10 -55.87
C GLY A 17 -37.16 -15.28 -56.67
N THR A 18 -37.68 -16.30 -55.99
CA THR A 18 -38.25 -17.50 -56.64
C THR A 18 -39.63 -17.27 -57.23
N THR A 19 -40.44 -16.38 -56.64
CA THR A 19 -41.83 -16.12 -57.09
C THR A 19 -41.94 -15.02 -58.14
N THR A 20 -41.13 -13.97 -58.05
CA THR A 20 -41.25 -12.76 -58.90
C THR A 20 -40.01 -12.47 -59.74
N GLY A 21 -38.92 -13.25 -59.57
CA GLY A 21 -37.65 -13.03 -60.27
C GLY A 21 -36.81 -11.86 -59.74
N THR A 22 -37.24 -11.20 -58.66
CA THR A 22 -36.55 -10.03 -58.09
C THR A 22 -35.51 -10.44 -57.05
N TRP A 23 -34.30 -10.76 -57.51
CA TRP A 23 -33.19 -11.21 -56.65
C TRP A 23 -32.48 -10.08 -55.87
N PHE A 24 -32.77 -8.82 -56.19
CA PHE A 24 -32.07 -7.67 -55.62
C PHE A 24 -32.16 -7.58 -54.08
N LEU A 25 -33.32 -7.92 -53.50
CA LEU A 25 -33.51 -7.90 -52.04
C LEU A 25 -32.69 -8.98 -51.32
N LEU A 26 -32.53 -10.15 -51.94
CA LEU A 26 -31.68 -11.21 -51.41
C LEU A 26 -30.20 -10.80 -51.47
N ALA A 27 -29.78 -10.15 -52.55
CA ALA A 27 -28.41 -9.64 -52.66
C ALA A 27 -28.10 -8.60 -51.57
N MET A 28 -28.99 -7.62 -51.33
CA MET A 28 -28.79 -6.59 -50.31
C MET A 28 -28.76 -7.16 -48.87
N SER A 29 -29.61 -8.14 -48.57
CA SER A 29 -29.62 -8.79 -47.25
C SER A 29 -28.37 -9.64 -47.01
N LEU A 30 -27.85 -10.32 -48.03
CA LEU A 30 -26.57 -11.04 -47.97
C LEU A 30 -25.38 -10.09 -47.82
N ILE A 31 -25.36 -8.96 -48.55
CA ILE A 31 -24.32 -7.93 -48.39
C ILE A 31 -24.34 -7.37 -46.96
N THR A 32 -25.52 -7.07 -46.43
CA THR A 32 -25.67 -6.59 -45.05
C THR A 32 -25.17 -7.62 -44.03
N ALA A 33 -25.44 -8.91 -44.25
CA ALA A 33 -24.96 -9.98 -43.38
C ALA A 33 -23.44 -10.13 -43.46
N LEU A 34 -22.86 -10.04 -44.66
CA LEU A 34 -21.42 -10.06 -44.88
C LEU A 34 -20.71 -8.88 -44.20
N VAL A 35 -21.26 -7.67 -44.35
CA VAL A 35 -20.75 -6.47 -43.66
C VAL A 35 -20.82 -6.66 -42.16
N MET A 36 -21.93 -7.18 -41.61
CA MET A 36 -22.08 -7.40 -40.17
C MET A 36 -21.11 -8.46 -39.63
N VAL A 37 -20.93 -9.58 -40.34
CA VAL A 37 -19.96 -10.63 -39.98
C VAL A 37 -18.53 -10.09 -40.05
N GLY A 38 -18.20 -9.32 -41.10
CA GLY A 38 -16.91 -8.66 -41.26
C GLY A 38 -16.64 -7.67 -40.12
N PHE A 39 -17.60 -6.81 -39.81
CA PHE A 39 -17.50 -5.82 -38.72
C PHE A 39 -17.36 -6.51 -37.36
N ARG A 40 -18.07 -7.61 -37.13
CA ARG A 40 -17.97 -8.39 -35.90
C ARG A 40 -16.61 -9.07 -35.74
N ARG A 41 -16.10 -9.71 -36.80
CA ARG A 41 -14.77 -10.33 -36.78
C ARG A 41 -13.66 -9.31 -36.55
N PHE A 42 -13.79 -8.13 -37.14
CA PHE A 42 -12.87 -7.02 -36.92
C PHE A 42 -12.89 -6.58 -35.44
N ASN A 43 -14.07 -6.46 -34.84
CA ASN A 43 -14.24 -5.98 -33.47
C ASN A 43 -13.90 -7.03 -32.38
N GLU A 44 -14.07 -8.33 -32.65
CA GLU A 44 -13.72 -9.41 -31.70
C GLU A 44 -12.21 -9.72 -31.69
N SER A 45 -11.43 -9.30 -32.70
CA SER A 45 -10.03 -9.72 -32.85
C SER A 45 -9.00 -8.98 -31.99
N ARG A 46 -9.38 -7.88 -31.32
CA ARG A 46 -8.46 -7.05 -30.53
C ARG A 46 -9.16 -6.39 -29.35
N THR A 47 -9.39 -7.14 -28.29
CA THR A 47 -9.70 -6.54 -26.98
C THR A 47 -8.39 -6.10 -26.35
N PRO A 48 -8.18 -4.81 -26.06
CA PRO A 48 -6.98 -4.35 -25.38
C PRO A 48 -6.90 -4.98 -23.99
N ASP A 49 -5.69 -5.31 -23.56
CA ASP A 49 -5.43 -5.65 -22.16
C ASP A 49 -5.51 -4.37 -21.33
N LEU A 50 -6.50 -4.30 -20.45
CA LEU A 50 -6.76 -3.11 -19.64
C LEU A 50 -5.76 -2.93 -18.49
N SER A 51 -4.81 -3.87 -18.32
CA SER A 51 -3.70 -3.74 -17.38
C SER A 51 -2.49 -2.99 -17.94
N GLU A 52 -2.45 -2.76 -19.25
CA GLU A 52 -1.36 -2.05 -19.92
C GLU A 52 -1.48 -0.51 -19.77
N GLU A 53 -0.35 0.19 -19.88
CA GLU A 53 -0.30 1.64 -19.68
C GLU A 53 -1.03 2.43 -20.78
N VAL A 54 -1.68 3.52 -20.39
CA VAL A 54 -2.33 4.45 -21.31
C VAL A 54 -1.35 5.54 -21.75
N THR A 55 -1.05 5.61 -23.04
CA THR A 55 -0.20 6.66 -23.61
C THR A 55 -1.00 7.63 -24.48
N PHE A 56 -0.59 8.90 -24.44
CA PHE A 56 -1.22 9.99 -25.20
C PHE A 56 -0.18 10.53 -26.18
N SER A 57 -0.36 10.29 -27.48
CA SER A 57 0.57 10.72 -28.54
C SER A 57 -0.18 11.49 -29.61
N GLY A 58 0.09 12.79 -29.76
CA GLY A 58 -0.42 13.59 -30.88
C GLY A 58 -1.95 13.69 -31.04
N GLY A 59 -2.72 13.46 -29.97
CA GLY A 59 -4.19 13.42 -30.01
C GLY A 59 -4.79 12.01 -30.08
N GLU A 60 -3.95 11.00 -30.25
CA GLU A 60 -4.33 9.59 -30.20
C GLU A 60 -4.10 9.01 -28.79
N ILE A 61 -4.96 8.07 -28.41
CA ILE A 61 -4.94 7.44 -27.09
C ILE A 61 -4.70 5.95 -27.31
N TRP A 62 -3.67 5.43 -26.66
CA TRP A 62 -3.21 4.07 -26.80
C TRP A 62 -3.31 3.36 -25.45
N ILE A 63 -3.72 2.09 -25.46
CA ILE A 63 -3.65 1.17 -24.31
C ILE A 63 -2.63 0.10 -24.72
N GLY A 64 -1.41 0.20 -24.22
CA GLY A 64 -0.26 -0.56 -24.73
C GLY A 64 -0.09 -0.37 -26.25
N ASP A 65 -0.21 -1.46 -27.01
CA ASP A 65 -0.09 -1.46 -28.48
C ASP A 65 -1.43 -1.18 -29.21
N TYR A 66 -2.52 -1.01 -28.46
CA TYR A 66 -3.86 -0.83 -29.03
C TYR A 66 -4.28 0.64 -29.10
N GLN A 67 -4.48 1.15 -30.31
CA GLN A 67 -5.02 2.48 -30.54
C GLN A 67 -6.55 2.51 -30.34
N LEU A 68 -7.02 3.39 -29.46
CA LEU A 68 -8.45 3.64 -29.27
C LEU A 68 -9.05 4.42 -30.46
N PRO A 69 -10.33 4.21 -30.79
CA PRO A 69 -11.01 5.00 -31.81
C PRO A 69 -10.98 6.50 -31.47
N ASN A 70 -10.79 7.37 -32.46
CA ASN A 70 -10.71 8.82 -32.26
C ASN A 70 -12.02 9.45 -31.72
N TYR A 71 -13.16 8.76 -31.85
CA TYR A 71 -14.45 9.24 -31.36
C TYR A 71 -14.90 8.43 -30.14
N GLU A 72 -15.12 9.12 -29.03
CA GLU A 72 -15.51 8.55 -27.73
C GLU A 72 -16.83 7.78 -27.73
N ILE A 73 -17.71 8.03 -28.69
CA ILE A 73 -19.00 7.32 -28.85
C ILE A 73 -18.83 5.82 -29.14
N PHE A 74 -17.66 5.41 -29.64
CA PHE A 74 -17.35 4.00 -29.90
C PHE A 74 -16.65 3.32 -28.72
N TRP A 75 -16.39 4.05 -27.63
CA TRP A 75 -15.65 3.52 -26.50
C TRP A 75 -16.54 2.71 -25.58
N LYS A 76 -15.99 1.62 -25.07
CA LYS A 76 -16.61 0.87 -23.98
C LYS A 76 -16.48 1.66 -22.68
N LYS A 77 -17.42 1.44 -21.75
CA LYS A 77 -17.43 2.11 -20.42
C LYS A 77 -16.12 1.90 -19.64
N GLU A 78 -15.51 0.73 -19.79
CA GLU A 78 -14.23 0.36 -19.18
C GLU A 78 -13.07 1.21 -19.72
N TRP A 79 -13.04 1.45 -21.04
CA TRP A 79 -12.01 2.28 -21.69
C TRP A 79 -12.11 3.73 -21.23
N HIS A 80 -13.33 4.25 -21.13
CA HIS A 80 -13.61 5.57 -20.58
C HIS A 80 -13.05 5.73 -19.16
N ALA A 81 -13.33 4.76 -18.28
CA ALA A 81 -12.83 4.79 -16.91
C ALA A 81 -11.29 4.77 -16.85
N LEU A 82 -10.65 3.91 -17.65
CA LEU A 82 -9.20 3.77 -17.72
C LEU A 82 -8.52 5.05 -18.23
N VAL A 83 -8.98 5.58 -19.36
CA VAL A 83 -8.41 6.79 -19.98
C VAL A 83 -8.63 8.01 -19.11
N PHE A 84 -9.81 8.13 -18.49
CA PHE A 84 -10.10 9.22 -17.55
C PHE A 84 -9.20 9.15 -16.31
N ALA A 85 -8.97 7.95 -15.76
CA ALA A 85 -8.02 7.76 -14.66
C ALA A 85 -6.59 8.14 -15.05
N ALA A 86 -6.14 7.73 -16.24
CA ALA A 86 -4.81 8.07 -16.76
C ALA A 86 -4.65 9.58 -17.03
N HIS A 87 -5.66 10.24 -17.61
CA HIS A 87 -5.65 11.68 -17.85
C HIS A 87 -5.62 12.47 -16.54
N ASN A 88 -6.40 12.04 -15.54
CA ASN A 88 -6.39 12.66 -14.21
C ASN A 88 -5.06 12.45 -13.49
N SER A 89 -4.46 11.25 -13.58
CA SER A 89 -3.13 10.95 -13.04
C SER A 89 -2.03 11.83 -13.66
N LYS A 90 -2.09 12.10 -14.97
CA LYS A 90 -1.17 13.03 -15.66
C LYS A 90 -1.29 14.47 -15.16
N LYS A 91 -2.49 14.92 -14.80
CA LYS A 91 -2.74 16.28 -14.27
C LYS A 91 -2.50 16.39 -12.76
N HIS A 92 -2.75 15.33 -12.00
CA HIS A 92 -2.58 15.25 -10.56
C HIS A 92 -1.77 13.99 -10.27
N GLN A 93 -0.44 14.13 -10.26
CA GLN A 93 0.41 13.00 -9.86
C GLN A 93 0.01 12.56 -8.45
N PRO A 94 -0.22 11.26 -8.23
CA PRO A 94 -0.49 10.76 -6.90
C PRO A 94 0.66 11.12 -5.96
N VAL A 95 0.32 11.61 -4.77
CA VAL A 95 1.28 12.01 -3.73
C VAL A 95 1.13 11.07 -2.55
N PHE A 96 2.27 10.59 -2.02
CA PHE A 96 2.29 9.88 -0.76
C PHE A 96 2.15 10.89 0.39
N ASP A 97 0.93 11.02 0.89
CA ASP A 97 0.56 11.97 1.96
C ASP A 97 0.26 11.24 3.27
N LEU A 98 1.28 10.55 3.80
CA LEU A 98 1.26 10.04 5.17
C LEU A 98 2.50 10.52 5.89
N GLU A 99 2.33 11.45 6.82
CA GLU A 99 3.42 11.93 7.66
C GLU A 99 3.38 11.26 9.05
N LEU A 100 4.32 10.36 9.32
CA LEU A 100 4.47 9.81 10.67
C LEU A 100 5.40 10.68 11.52
N ASN A 101 4.83 11.58 12.31
CA ASN A 101 5.56 12.30 13.33
C ASN A 101 5.58 11.54 14.67
N LEU A 102 6.50 10.58 14.79
CA LEU A 102 6.62 9.71 15.98
C LEU A 102 7.09 10.46 17.24
N GLU A 103 7.79 11.58 17.08
CA GLU A 103 8.33 12.40 18.18
C GLU A 103 7.22 13.14 18.95
N THR A 104 6.11 13.44 18.26
CA THR A 104 4.95 14.13 18.84
C THR A 104 3.98 13.15 19.51
N ASP A 105 2.67 13.33 19.35
CA ASP A 105 1.63 12.58 20.06
C ASP A 105 1.44 11.14 19.58
N LEU A 106 2.07 10.75 18.48
CA LEU A 106 1.99 9.41 17.95
C LEU A 106 2.80 8.41 18.77
N GLY A 107 4.06 8.72 19.09
CA GLY A 107 4.97 7.85 19.86
C GLY A 107 5.41 6.59 19.13
N HIS A 108 4.47 5.73 18.75
CA HIS A 108 4.68 4.41 18.16
C HIS A 108 3.63 4.11 17.09
N CYS A 109 4.03 3.37 16.06
CA CYS A 109 3.18 2.99 14.93
C CYS A 109 3.00 1.47 14.83
N LEU A 110 1.76 1.03 14.60
CA LEU A 110 1.43 -0.33 14.19
C LEU A 110 0.91 -0.33 12.75
N ILE A 111 1.47 -1.18 11.91
CA ILE A 111 1.07 -1.41 10.53
C ILE A 111 0.55 -2.86 10.44
N ILE A 112 -0.69 -3.01 10.02
CA ILE A 112 -1.28 -4.33 9.71
C ILE A 112 -1.57 -4.42 8.21
N GLY A 113 -1.41 -5.60 7.65
CA GLY A 113 -1.79 -5.85 6.27
C GLY A 113 -1.36 -7.24 5.80
N PRO A 114 -2.20 -7.93 5.01
CA PRO A 114 -1.88 -9.26 4.52
C PRO A 114 -0.65 -9.25 3.59
N THR A 115 -0.11 -10.43 3.31
CA THR A 115 0.98 -10.58 2.33
C THR A 115 0.61 -9.95 0.98
N GLY A 116 1.53 -9.20 0.38
CA GLY A 116 1.30 -8.50 -0.89
C GLY A 116 0.59 -7.14 -0.78
N SER A 117 0.19 -6.71 0.43
CA SER A 117 -0.47 -5.39 0.64
C SER A 117 0.45 -4.18 0.50
N GLY A 118 1.75 -4.37 0.26
CA GLY A 118 2.73 -3.29 0.20
C GLY A 118 3.30 -2.88 1.57
N LYS A 119 3.09 -3.66 2.64
CA LYS A 119 3.62 -3.42 3.99
C LYS A 119 5.10 -3.08 4.00
N SER A 120 5.92 -3.91 3.35
CA SER A 120 7.37 -3.71 3.23
C SER A 120 7.72 -2.40 2.49
N GLU A 121 7.00 -2.06 1.42
CA GLU A 121 7.19 -0.79 0.70
C GLU A 121 6.83 0.42 1.57
N LEU A 122 5.73 0.33 2.34
CA LEU A 122 5.38 1.39 3.28
C LEU A 122 6.45 1.56 4.37
N ILE A 123 6.98 0.46 4.92
CA ILE A 123 8.06 0.52 5.91
C ILE A 123 9.27 1.26 5.35
N LYS A 124 9.67 0.97 4.11
CA LYS A 124 10.76 1.68 3.41
C LYS A 124 10.50 3.19 3.38
N LEU A 125 9.32 3.60 2.91
CA LEU A 125 8.92 5.00 2.82
C LEU A 125 8.95 5.71 4.19
N LEU A 126 8.44 5.06 5.23
CA LEU A 126 8.44 5.59 6.59
C LEU A 126 9.86 5.68 7.18
N LEU A 127 10.72 4.71 6.89
CA LEU A 127 12.13 4.75 7.28
C LEU A 127 12.86 5.92 6.62
N GLN A 128 12.66 6.18 5.32
CA GLN A 128 13.28 7.37 4.71
C GLN A 128 12.73 8.67 5.31
N GLN A 129 11.44 8.74 5.67
CA GLN A 129 10.91 9.92 6.38
C GLN A 129 11.62 10.14 7.72
N VAL A 130 11.84 9.08 8.51
CA VAL A 130 12.55 9.17 9.79
C VAL A 130 13.98 9.65 9.59
N VAL A 131 14.73 9.03 8.68
CA VAL A 131 16.13 9.37 8.42
C VAL A 131 16.28 10.79 7.87
N SER A 132 15.35 11.23 7.02
CA SER A 132 15.35 12.58 6.46
C SER A 132 15.05 13.65 7.51
N LYS A 133 14.20 13.34 8.50
CA LYS A 133 13.83 14.27 9.57
C LYS A 133 14.85 14.34 10.70
N ASP A 134 15.41 13.19 11.10
CA ASP A 134 16.42 13.10 12.15
C ASP A 134 17.67 12.35 11.63
N PRO A 135 18.61 13.06 10.96
CA PRO A 135 19.82 12.45 10.44
C PRO A 135 20.74 11.86 11.52
N ASN A 136 20.59 12.28 12.78
CA ASN A 136 21.42 11.83 13.90
C ASN A 136 20.78 10.66 14.67
N CYS A 137 19.64 10.13 14.21
CA CYS A 137 18.98 9.04 14.88
C CYS A 137 19.78 7.72 14.83
N GLU A 138 19.35 6.78 15.67
CA GLU A 138 19.81 5.40 15.66
C GLU A 138 18.67 4.49 15.20
N LEU A 139 18.95 3.59 14.26
CA LEU A 139 18.01 2.59 13.77
C LEU A 139 18.39 1.21 14.30
N ILE A 140 17.39 0.50 14.82
CA ILE A 140 17.43 -0.95 15.04
C ILE A 140 16.43 -1.56 14.08
N LEU A 141 16.91 -2.45 13.22
CA LEU A 141 16.15 -3.08 12.16
C LEU A 141 16.01 -4.57 12.46
N ILE A 142 14.78 -5.07 12.54
CA ILE A 142 14.50 -6.46 12.85
C ILE A 142 13.63 -7.04 11.73
N ASP A 143 14.16 -8.02 11.02
CA ASP A 143 13.55 -8.66 9.86
C ASP A 143 13.61 -10.18 10.03
N PHE A 144 12.60 -10.74 10.68
CA PHE A 144 12.51 -12.19 10.88
C PHE A 144 11.74 -12.86 9.72
N LYS A 145 12.12 -14.11 9.41
CA LYS A 145 11.46 -14.96 8.40
C LYS A 145 11.70 -14.57 6.92
N GLY A 146 12.87 -14.03 6.62
CA GLY A 146 13.37 -13.95 5.24
C GLY A 146 12.90 -12.76 4.41
N GLY A 147 12.40 -11.70 5.05
CA GLY A 147 12.34 -10.40 4.40
C GLY A 147 13.76 -9.88 4.16
N ALA A 148 14.02 -9.34 2.97
CA ALA A 148 15.18 -8.50 2.71
C ALA A 148 14.77 -7.01 2.74
N THR A 149 13.63 -6.71 3.36
CA THR A 149 13.02 -5.38 3.34
C THR A 149 13.93 -4.39 4.04
N LEU A 150 14.44 -4.78 5.22
CA LEU A 150 15.23 -3.89 6.06
C LEU A 150 16.73 -4.05 5.84
N SER A 151 17.19 -5.17 5.28
CA SER A 151 18.62 -5.44 5.08
C SER A 151 19.29 -4.43 4.14
N GLN A 152 18.56 -3.93 3.14
CA GLN A 152 19.02 -2.84 2.26
C GLN A 152 19.34 -1.53 3.00
N PHE A 153 18.83 -1.34 4.21
CA PHE A 153 19.09 -0.14 5.04
C PHE A 153 20.22 -0.33 6.04
N ALA A 154 20.82 -1.52 6.13
CA ALA A 154 21.91 -1.78 7.06
C ALA A 154 23.18 -0.97 6.77
N GLN A 155 23.32 -0.42 5.55
CA GLN A 155 24.44 0.43 5.17
C GLN A 155 24.27 1.90 5.58
N LEU A 156 23.10 2.29 6.09
CA LEU A 156 22.87 3.66 6.54
C LEU A 156 23.72 3.99 7.78
N PRO A 157 24.31 5.20 7.90
CA PRO A 157 25.08 5.61 9.08
C PRO A 157 24.28 5.51 10.41
N GLN A 158 22.97 5.66 10.31
CA GLN A 158 22.02 5.57 11.42
C GLN A 158 21.75 4.12 11.83
N ALA A 159 21.93 3.13 10.94
CA ALA A 159 21.71 1.72 11.25
C ALA A 159 22.77 1.21 12.23
N LYS A 160 22.35 0.95 13.48
CA LYS A 160 23.23 0.43 14.54
C LYS A 160 23.16 -1.07 14.68
N LEU A 161 22.02 -1.65 14.35
CA LEU A 161 21.80 -3.08 14.45
C LEU A 161 20.79 -3.53 13.39
N LEU A 162 21.15 -4.57 12.66
CA LEU A 162 20.24 -5.39 11.86
C LEU A 162 20.17 -6.76 12.52
N VAL A 163 18.96 -7.26 12.74
CA VAL A 163 18.70 -8.60 13.26
C VAL A 163 17.86 -9.36 12.24
N THR A 164 18.35 -10.53 11.87
CA THR A 164 17.71 -11.47 10.96
C THR A 164 17.72 -12.87 11.57
N ASP A 165 16.89 -13.75 11.01
CA ASP A 165 16.75 -15.17 11.41
C ASP A 165 18.07 -15.97 11.29
N ILE A 166 19.09 -15.41 10.64
CA ILE A 166 20.35 -16.09 10.29
C ILE A 166 21.48 -15.75 11.27
N ASP A 167 21.30 -14.78 12.16
CA ASP A 167 22.42 -14.16 12.89
C ASP A 167 22.99 -15.00 14.04
N GLY A 168 22.39 -16.14 14.40
CA GLY A 168 22.96 -17.09 15.38
C GLY A 168 23.16 -16.53 16.81
N HIS A 169 22.69 -15.31 17.08
CA HIS A 169 22.69 -14.70 18.40
C HIS A 169 21.51 -15.22 19.22
N SER A 170 21.65 -15.27 20.54
CA SER A 170 20.51 -15.55 21.41
C SER A 170 19.45 -14.45 21.23
N PRO A 171 18.21 -14.78 20.81
CA PRO A 171 17.16 -13.80 20.61
C PRO A 171 16.89 -12.96 21.87
N ASP A 172 17.14 -13.55 23.05
CA ASP A 172 16.92 -12.91 24.35
C ASP A 172 17.91 -11.78 24.65
N ASP A 173 19.15 -11.86 24.15
CA ASP A 173 20.20 -10.87 24.44
C ASP A 173 19.83 -9.50 23.86
N LEU A 174 19.24 -9.49 22.66
CA LEU A 174 18.69 -8.29 22.03
C LEU A 174 17.66 -7.60 22.94
N TRP A 175 16.69 -8.37 23.44
CA TRP A 175 15.60 -7.83 24.25
C TRP A 175 16.07 -7.37 25.63
N GLN A 176 17.08 -8.03 26.19
CA GLN A 176 17.77 -7.57 27.39
C GLN A 176 18.47 -6.22 27.15
N GLN A 177 19.19 -6.08 26.03
CA GLN A 177 19.84 -4.83 25.66
C GLN A 177 18.84 -3.69 25.44
N VAL A 178 17.70 -3.96 24.79
CA VAL A 178 16.63 -2.96 24.62
C VAL A 178 16.09 -2.49 25.97
N LYS A 179 15.83 -3.41 26.91
CA LYS A 179 15.38 -3.05 28.27
C LYS A 179 16.43 -2.28 29.05
N ALA A 180 17.68 -2.71 28.99
CA ALA A 180 18.80 -2.05 29.64
C ALA A 180 19.00 -0.62 29.12
N GLU A 181 18.83 -0.41 27.81
CA GLU A 181 18.88 0.92 27.21
C GLU A 181 17.78 1.84 27.77
N LEU A 182 16.55 1.36 27.91
CA LEU A 182 15.48 2.16 28.52
C LEU A 182 15.88 2.60 29.93
N GLY A 183 16.39 1.69 30.76
CA GLY A 183 16.87 2.00 32.11
C GLY A 183 18.04 3.00 32.10
N ARG A 184 18.99 2.83 31.16
CA ARG A 184 20.11 3.78 30.97
C ARG A 184 19.62 5.19 30.65
N ARG A 185 18.63 5.31 29.77
CA ARG A 185 18.02 6.59 29.39
C ARG A 185 17.25 7.22 30.54
N GLU A 186 16.48 6.43 31.30
CA GLU A 186 15.77 6.89 32.50
C GLU A 186 16.74 7.49 33.53
N LEU A 187 17.83 6.77 33.82
CA LEU A 187 18.88 7.26 34.73
C LEU A 187 19.53 8.54 34.22
N ARG A 188 19.73 8.66 32.89
CA ARG A 188 20.33 9.86 32.30
C ARG A 188 19.41 11.08 32.36
N LEU A 189 18.11 10.92 32.11
CA LEU A 189 17.14 12.00 32.29
C LEU A 189 17.07 12.44 33.76
N ALA A 190 17.02 11.47 34.69
CA ALA A 190 17.01 11.74 36.12
C ALA A 190 18.28 12.49 36.60
N ALA A 191 19.46 12.12 36.10
CA ALA A 191 20.72 12.82 36.41
C ALA A 191 20.70 14.30 35.98
N CYS A 192 20.01 14.60 34.88
CA CYS A 192 19.79 15.96 34.39
C CYS A 192 18.56 16.66 34.99
N ARG A 193 17.81 15.98 35.88
CA ARG A 193 16.56 16.47 36.50
C ARG A 193 15.47 16.86 35.49
N VAL A 194 15.42 16.16 34.37
CA VAL A 194 14.43 16.36 33.31
C VAL A 194 13.53 15.13 33.16
N ALA A 195 12.33 15.33 32.60
CA ALA A 195 11.36 14.26 32.46
C ALA A 195 11.31 13.67 31.04
N ARG A 196 11.75 14.44 30.04
CA ARG A 196 11.66 14.07 28.63
C ARG A 196 12.98 14.26 27.91
N ILE A 197 13.15 13.52 26.82
CA ILE A 197 14.29 13.66 25.92
C ILE A 197 14.37 15.05 25.29
N GLU A 198 13.23 15.70 25.00
CA GLU A 198 13.22 17.07 24.47
C GLU A 198 14.02 18.01 25.38
N ASP A 199 13.74 17.97 26.68
CA ASP A 199 14.41 18.81 27.69
C ASP A 199 15.92 18.54 27.78
N ILE A 200 16.36 17.27 27.64
CA ILE A 200 17.79 16.95 27.71
C ILE A 200 18.55 17.44 26.47
N LEU A 201 17.90 17.43 25.30
CA LEU A 201 18.47 17.94 24.06
C LEU A 201 18.60 19.47 24.08
N GLU A 202 17.64 20.18 24.70
CA GLU A 202 17.72 21.62 24.93
C GLU A 202 18.89 22.01 25.84
N LEU A 203 19.29 21.13 26.77
CA LEU A 203 20.50 21.29 27.59
C LEU A 203 21.80 20.99 26.83
N GLY A 204 21.73 20.70 25.52
CA GLY A 204 22.88 20.38 24.68
C GLY A 204 23.51 19.01 24.94
N GLN A 205 22.84 18.14 25.72
CA GLN A 205 23.30 16.78 25.94
C GLN A 205 22.96 15.91 24.74
N GLN A 206 23.94 15.15 24.25
CA GLN A 206 23.70 14.19 23.17
C GLN A 206 23.00 12.94 23.71
N LEU A 207 21.76 12.75 23.27
CA LEU A 207 21.02 11.51 23.44
C LEU A 207 20.21 11.26 22.16
N PRO A 208 20.80 10.59 21.15
CA PRO A 208 20.11 10.32 19.88
C PRO A 208 18.76 9.62 20.09
N ARG A 209 17.75 9.97 19.28
CA ARG A 209 16.52 9.19 19.23
C ARG A 209 16.79 7.84 18.60
N ARG A 210 16.08 6.82 19.06
CA ARG A 210 16.21 5.46 18.57
C ARG A 210 14.89 4.97 17.99
N TYR A 211 14.91 4.49 16.76
CA TYR A 211 13.74 3.93 16.08
C TYR A 211 13.95 2.45 15.86
N ILE A 212 13.04 1.64 16.39
CA ILE A 212 13.04 0.19 16.20
C ILE A 212 11.99 -0.15 15.15
N PHE A 213 12.46 -0.60 13.99
CA PHE A 213 11.63 -1.10 12.90
C PHE A 213 11.59 -2.62 12.98
N ILE A 214 10.38 -3.18 12.99
CA ILE A 214 10.16 -4.62 13.01
C ILE A 214 9.26 -4.98 11.84
N ASP A 215 9.80 -5.68 10.84
CA ASP A 215 8.99 -6.39 9.87
C ASP A 215 8.62 -7.76 10.46
N GLU A 216 7.35 -8.12 10.35
CA GLU A 216 6.78 -9.34 10.94
C GLU A 216 6.92 -9.48 12.48
N LEU A 217 6.27 -8.58 13.21
CA LEU A 217 6.15 -8.62 14.68
C LEU A 217 5.67 -9.98 15.22
N ALA A 218 4.76 -10.66 14.52
CA ALA A 218 4.26 -11.96 14.96
C ALA A 218 5.39 -13.01 15.07
N ALA A 219 6.32 -13.01 14.12
CA ALA A 219 7.50 -13.88 14.16
C ALA A 219 8.42 -13.49 15.32
N THR A 220 8.67 -12.19 15.48
CA THR A 220 9.48 -11.64 16.58
C THR A 220 8.99 -12.09 17.97
N LEU A 221 7.67 -12.05 18.17
CA LEU A 221 7.05 -12.45 19.45
C LEU A 221 7.08 -13.97 19.66
N ALA A 222 7.06 -14.75 18.59
CA ALA A 222 7.12 -16.21 18.65
C ALA A 222 8.54 -16.71 18.98
N GLU A 223 9.56 -15.95 18.58
CA GLU A 223 10.96 -16.33 18.77
C GLU A 223 11.47 -16.16 20.19
N SER A 224 11.01 -15.12 20.90
CA SER A 224 11.40 -14.87 22.29
C SER A 224 10.24 -14.34 23.14
N PRO A 225 9.93 -14.98 24.28
CA PRO A 225 9.02 -14.42 25.28
C PRO A 225 9.48 -13.07 25.85
N MET A 226 10.79 -12.80 25.84
CA MET A 226 11.33 -11.51 26.31
C MET A 226 10.97 -10.36 25.39
N ALA A 227 10.73 -10.63 24.10
CA ALA A 227 10.33 -9.64 23.10
C ALA A 227 9.06 -8.90 23.52
N GLN A 228 8.01 -9.63 23.90
CA GLN A 228 6.75 -9.03 24.35
C GLN A 228 6.98 -8.06 25.52
N ALA A 229 7.73 -8.49 26.53
CA ALA A 229 8.00 -7.69 27.71
C ALA A 229 8.86 -6.45 27.40
N ALA A 230 9.85 -6.58 26.51
CA ALA A 230 10.68 -5.46 26.08
C ALA A 230 9.88 -4.44 25.25
N LEU A 231 9.17 -4.89 24.22
CA LEU A 231 8.35 -4.04 23.36
C LEU A 231 7.24 -3.33 24.13
N THR A 232 6.60 -4.01 25.09
CA THR A 232 5.58 -3.37 25.95
C THR A 232 6.20 -2.28 26.83
N ALA A 233 7.41 -2.50 27.37
CA ALA A 233 8.13 -1.47 28.13
C ALA A 233 8.49 -0.26 27.25
N VAL A 234 8.98 -0.51 26.03
CA VAL A 234 9.25 0.56 25.05
C VAL A 234 7.96 1.29 24.68
N ALA A 235 6.86 0.60 24.43
CA ALA A 235 5.61 1.27 24.06
C ALA A 235 5.07 2.14 25.21
N ALA A 236 5.26 1.73 26.47
CA ALA A 236 4.80 2.47 27.63
C ALA A 236 5.67 3.69 27.98
N ARG A 237 7.00 3.58 27.86
CA ARG A 237 7.96 4.61 28.35
C ARG A 237 8.86 5.20 27.26
N GLY A 238 8.91 4.57 26.09
CA GLY A 238 9.83 4.91 25.01
C GLY A 238 9.65 6.32 24.49
N ARG A 239 8.41 6.82 24.37
CA ARG A 239 8.14 8.20 23.91
C ARG A 239 8.91 9.25 24.71
N THR A 240 8.87 9.20 26.04
CA THR A 240 9.59 10.18 26.89
C THR A 240 11.10 10.00 26.84
N LEU A 241 11.56 8.78 26.54
CA LEU A 241 12.97 8.40 26.45
C LEU A 241 13.54 8.56 25.01
N GLY A 242 12.73 8.99 24.05
CA GLY A 242 13.09 9.07 22.63
C GLY A 242 13.39 7.72 21.98
N VAL A 243 12.69 6.67 22.40
CA VAL A 243 12.71 5.35 21.77
C VAL A 243 11.34 5.09 21.15
N HIS A 244 11.30 4.93 19.84
CA HIS A 244 10.09 4.82 19.04
C HIS A 244 9.99 3.44 18.38
N LEU A 245 8.78 2.96 18.17
CA LEU A 245 8.51 1.66 17.55
C LEU A 245 7.74 1.87 16.25
N VAL A 246 8.17 1.20 15.18
CA VAL A 246 7.41 1.02 13.94
C VAL A 246 7.29 -0.48 13.73
N LEU A 247 6.11 -1.01 14.04
CA LEU A 247 5.84 -2.44 14.07
C LEU A 247 4.95 -2.82 12.91
N ALA A 248 5.29 -3.86 12.18
CA ALA A 248 4.51 -4.37 11.07
C ALA A 248 4.14 -5.83 11.29
N THR A 249 2.91 -6.22 10.98
CA THR A 249 2.42 -7.60 11.11
C THR A 249 1.38 -7.91 10.04
N GLN A 250 1.16 -9.18 9.74
CA GLN A 250 0.10 -9.58 8.82
C GLN A 250 -1.29 -9.35 9.41
N SER A 251 -1.47 -9.64 10.70
CA SER A 251 -2.75 -9.54 11.38
C SER A 251 -2.60 -8.92 12.77
N ALA A 252 -3.61 -8.15 13.17
CA ALA A 252 -3.72 -7.58 14.51
C ALA A 252 -3.87 -8.64 15.60
N GLN A 253 -4.37 -9.85 15.27
CA GLN A 253 -4.59 -10.93 16.24
C GLN A 253 -3.29 -11.40 16.90
N ALA A 254 -2.16 -11.32 16.20
CA ALA A 254 -0.85 -11.70 16.72
C ALA A 254 -0.27 -10.67 17.70
N VAL A 255 -0.91 -9.51 17.89
CA VAL A 255 -0.37 -8.41 18.68
C VAL A 255 -0.98 -8.39 20.08
N PRO A 256 -0.18 -8.49 21.15
CA PRO A 256 -0.67 -8.43 22.52
C PRO A 256 -1.41 -7.12 22.81
N ARG A 257 -2.55 -7.20 23.51
CA ARG A 257 -3.39 -6.03 23.79
C ARG A 257 -2.67 -4.94 24.60
N ALA A 258 -1.78 -5.34 25.51
CA ALA A 258 -0.94 -4.43 26.29
C ALA A 258 0.03 -3.59 25.43
N LEU A 259 0.37 -4.08 24.24
CA LEU A 259 1.16 -3.34 23.27
C LEU A 259 0.25 -2.35 22.52
N ILE A 260 -0.85 -2.85 21.93
CA ILE A 260 -1.80 -2.06 21.11
C ILE A 260 -2.30 -0.81 21.85
N THR A 261 -2.50 -0.88 23.18
CA THR A 261 -2.96 0.27 23.98
C THR A 261 -2.03 1.48 23.91
N ASN A 262 -0.74 1.27 23.68
CA ASN A 262 0.27 2.33 23.61
C ASN A 262 0.66 2.69 22.17
N LEU A 263 0.22 1.92 21.17
CA LEU A 263 0.43 2.20 19.74
C LEU A 263 -0.69 3.14 19.24
N ARG A 264 -0.41 4.45 19.25
CA ARG A 264 -1.41 5.48 18.90
C ARG A 264 -1.52 5.74 17.41
N ALA A 265 -0.44 5.55 16.64
CA ALA A 265 -0.50 5.50 15.18
C ALA A 265 -0.87 4.08 14.75
N ARG A 266 -1.98 3.93 14.03
CA ARG A 266 -2.45 2.63 13.53
C ARG A 266 -2.70 2.75 12.04
N VAL A 267 -2.10 1.85 11.29
CA VAL A 267 -2.20 1.75 9.84
C VAL A 267 -2.77 0.39 9.49
N ALA A 268 -3.83 0.36 8.70
CA ALA A 268 -4.36 -0.86 8.09
C ALA A 268 -4.22 -0.76 6.57
N LEU A 269 -3.55 -1.73 5.96
CA LEU A 269 -3.30 -1.78 4.52
C LEU A 269 -4.30 -2.70 3.82
N ALA A 270 -4.50 -2.43 2.51
CA ALA A 270 -5.50 -3.10 1.70
C ALA A 270 -6.91 -2.98 2.29
N ASP A 271 -7.85 -3.81 1.83
CA ASP A 271 -9.18 -3.94 2.42
C ASP A 271 -9.12 -4.85 3.64
N ALA A 272 -8.47 -4.36 4.71
CA ALA A 272 -8.41 -5.04 5.98
C ALA A 272 -9.83 -5.42 6.47
N ASP A 273 -9.95 -6.64 7.00
CA ASP A 273 -11.22 -7.19 7.46
C ASP A 273 -11.85 -6.25 8.52
N PRO A 274 -13.17 -5.99 8.49
CA PRO A 274 -13.89 -5.32 9.57
C PRO A 274 -13.51 -5.77 10.99
N ILE A 275 -13.20 -7.06 11.19
CA ILE A 275 -12.76 -7.60 12.48
C ILE A 275 -11.41 -7.01 12.89
N GLU A 276 -10.45 -6.94 11.96
CA GLU A 276 -9.12 -6.37 12.22
C GLU A 276 -9.20 -4.87 12.48
N LEU A 277 -10.01 -4.15 11.69
CA LEU A 277 -10.27 -2.73 11.91
C LEU A 277 -10.87 -2.48 13.29
N ALA A 278 -11.85 -3.29 13.72
CA ALA A 278 -12.45 -3.20 15.04
C ALA A 278 -11.44 -3.46 16.17
N GLN A 279 -10.54 -4.45 16.02
CA GLN A 279 -9.47 -4.73 16.99
C GLN A 279 -8.52 -3.53 17.14
N LEU A 280 -8.24 -2.83 16.05
CA LEU A 280 -7.44 -1.60 16.05
C LEU A 280 -8.24 -0.34 16.37
N ASN A 281 -9.53 -0.45 16.68
CA ASN A 281 -10.44 0.70 16.86
C ASN A 281 -10.40 1.67 15.66
N ILE A 282 -10.18 1.13 14.47
CA ILE A 282 -10.20 1.87 13.21
C ILE A 282 -11.63 1.89 12.69
N LYS A 283 -12.20 3.07 12.46
CA LYS A 283 -13.53 3.17 11.86
C LYS A 283 -13.42 2.87 10.36
N ARG A 284 -14.35 2.06 9.84
CA ARG A 284 -14.43 1.79 8.40
C ARG A 284 -14.83 3.07 7.67
N ILE A 285 -14.16 3.32 6.54
CA ILE A 285 -14.48 4.43 5.64
C ILE A 285 -15.40 3.88 4.53
N ALA A 286 -16.50 4.57 4.27
CA ALA A 286 -17.59 4.07 3.43
C ALA A 286 -17.25 4.03 1.93
N GLU A 287 -16.48 5.02 1.45
CA GLU A 287 -16.12 5.11 0.03
C GLU A 287 -14.63 4.76 -0.18
N PRO A 288 -14.32 3.78 -1.05
CA PRO A 288 -12.95 3.47 -1.41
C PRO A 288 -12.38 4.51 -2.38
N GLN A 289 -11.24 5.11 -2.03
CA GLN A 289 -10.46 5.94 -2.95
C GLN A 289 -9.96 5.10 -4.15
N LEU A 290 -10.03 5.68 -5.34
CA LEU A 290 -9.42 5.15 -6.56
C LEU A 290 -7.90 5.04 -6.39
N ILE A 291 -7.34 3.86 -6.69
CA ILE A 291 -5.91 3.57 -6.56
C ILE A 291 -5.29 3.61 -7.96
N PRO A 292 -4.29 4.49 -8.21
CA PRO A 292 -3.53 4.46 -9.44
C PRO A 292 -2.76 3.14 -9.62
N THR A 293 -2.46 2.78 -10.86
CA THR A 293 -1.56 1.65 -11.16
C THR A 293 -0.19 1.86 -10.52
N GLY A 294 0.36 0.81 -9.88
CA GLY A 294 1.64 0.89 -9.16
C GLY A 294 1.56 1.54 -7.78
N TRP A 295 0.35 1.83 -7.26
CA TRP A 295 0.14 2.36 -5.91
C TRP A 295 -0.66 1.37 -5.07
N ALA A 296 -0.52 1.51 -3.75
CA ALA A 296 -1.34 0.81 -2.77
C ALA A 296 -2.06 1.83 -1.87
N ARG A 297 -3.05 1.34 -1.12
CA ARG A 297 -3.82 2.16 -0.17
C ARG A 297 -3.65 1.67 1.26
N GLY A 298 -3.84 2.60 2.19
CA GLY A 298 -4.00 2.29 3.60
C GLY A 298 -4.98 3.24 4.28
N ILE A 299 -5.43 2.83 5.45
CA ILE A 299 -6.19 3.64 6.38
C ILE A 299 -5.26 3.95 7.55
N PHE A 300 -5.02 5.23 7.80
CA PHE A 300 -4.30 5.71 8.97
C PHE A 300 -5.28 6.28 9.98
N GLN A 301 -5.13 5.88 11.24
CA GLN A 301 -5.84 6.50 12.34
C GLN A 301 -4.88 6.79 13.49
N LYS A 302 -4.80 8.06 13.86
CA LYS A 302 -4.27 8.49 15.15
C LYS A 302 -5.34 8.30 16.21
N SER A 303 -4.94 7.82 17.39
CA SER A 303 -5.85 7.58 18.52
C SER A 303 -6.81 8.76 18.73
N SER A 304 -8.12 8.48 18.74
CA SER A 304 -9.22 9.45 18.90
C SER A 304 -9.46 10.43 17.75
N GLU A 305 -8.74 10.34 16.63
CA GLU A 305 -8.99 11.13 15.42
C GLU A 305 -9.79 10.33 14.38
N VAL A 306 -10.37 11.05 13.40
CA VAL A 306 -11.09 10.44 12.27
C VAL A 306 -10.07 9.71 11.39
N PRO A 307 -10.33 8.45 10.99
CA PRO A 307 -9.43 7.74 10.09
C PRO A 307 -9.34 8.45 8.73
N ARG A 308 -8.15 8.45 8.16
CA ARG A 308 -7.86 9.04 6.85
C ARG A 308 -7.35 7.94 5.91
N GLN A 309 -7.82 7.96 4.67
CA GLN A 309 -7.22 7.14 3.61
C GLN A 309 -5.96 7.84 3.10
N PHE A 310 -4.97 7.04 2.75
CA PHE A 310 -3.78 7.50 2.06
C PHE A 310 -3.40 6.47 0.98
N ILE A 311 -2.65 6.92 -0.01
CA ILE A 311 -2.06 6.08 -1.04
C ILE A 311 -0.54 6.19 -0.99
N PHE A 312 0.17 5.14 -1.36
CA PHE A 312 1.63 5.11 -1.40
C PHE A 312 2.13 4.31 -2.61
N PRO A 313 3.29 4.68 -3.19
CA PRO A 313 3.83 3.99 -4.34
C PRO A 313 4.38 2.60 -3.95
N LEU A 314 4.23 1.64 -4.85
CA LEU A 314 4.85 0.32 -4.76
C LEU A 314 6.12 0.30 -5.61
N GLY A 315 7.19 -0.29 -5.09
CA GLY A 315 8.47 -0.39 -5.81
C GLY A 315 9.24 0.94 -5.84
N ALA A 316 9.03 1.79 -4.85
CA ALA A 316 9.78 3.03 -4.73
C ALA A 316 11.26 2.72 -4.52
N LYS A 317 12.13 3.26 -5.39
CA LYS A 317 13.58 3.14 -5.23
C LYS A 317 14.02 4.07 -4.09
N PHE A 318 14.75 3.50 -3.13
CA PHE A 318 15.43 4.24 -2.08
C PHE A 318 16.78 4.74 -2.58
#